data_AF-A0A949VZB7-F1
#
_entry.id   AF-A0A949VZB7-F1
#
_cell.length_a   1.000
_cell.length_b   1.000
_cell.length_c   1.000
_cell.angle_alpha   90.00
_cell.angle_beta   90.00
_cell.angle_gamma   90.00
#
_symmetry.space_group_name_H-M   'P 1'
#
loop_
_entity.id
_entity.type
_entity.pdbx_description
1 polymer ?
#
loop_
_entity_poly.entity_id
_entity_poly.type
_entity_poly.pdbx_seq_one_letter_code
_entity_poly.pdbx_strand_id
1 'polypeptide(L)'
;MTCHINAAPREGEAYARQTGCAACHSIGEHKLSTAIPYTQCNACHNRGNYDLRAMTFVERADHPTKRVEDYYQPIAQFTRCEYTLDCVDCHTRAEAMGDGDLHASQKDVQYTQCKTCHGTLTELPLTKTLTDPNDIAFRMAQLNPIVNLQLGDTILVTEKGEPLWNTRVLPDGTYEMIGKATSQYFTFRPVMGSGCTQNGADQSSAYCHECHAVER
;
A
#
# COMPACT_ATOMS: atom_id res chain seq x y z
N MET A 1 -17.20 -2.35 -18.30
CA MET A 1 -16.28 -1.57 -17.43
C MET A 1 -17.07 -0.80 -16.38
N THR A 2 -17.51 -1.47 -15.32
CA THR A 2 -18.32 -0.86 -14.24
C THR A 2 -17.49 -0.35 -13.06
N CYS A 3 -16.15 -0.46 -13.11
CA CYS A 3 -15.25 -0.13 -11.99
C CYS A 3 -14.26 1.02 -12.25
N HIS A 4 -14.32 1.71 -13.40
CA HIS A 4 -13.48 2.91 -13.63
C HIS A 4 -14.05 4.11 -12.86
N ILE A 5 -13.21 5.05 -12.40
CA ILE A 5 -13.62 6.22 -11.59
C ILE A 5 -14.78 7.02 -12.19
N ASN A 6 -14.93 7.01 -13.52
CA ASN A 6 -16.01 7.68 -14.26
C ASN A 6 -17.18 6.77 -14.66
N ALA A 7 -17.16 5.49 -14.28
CA ALA A 7 -18.23 4.55 -14.60
C ALA A 7 -19.44 4.79 -13.69
N ALA A 8 -20.64 4.60 -14.24
CA ALA A 8 -21.87 4.61 -13.45
C ALA A 8 -21.77 3.59 -12.31
N PRO A 9 -22.17 3.95 -11.07
CA PRO A 9 -22.30 3.01 -9.96
C PRO A 9 -23.23 1.85 -10.34
N ARG A 10 -22.95 0.65 -9.82
CA ARG A 10 -23.84 -0.51 -10.00
C ARG A 10 -25.10 -0.32 -9.14
N GLU A 11 -26.21 -0.92 -9.56
CA GLU A 11 -27.49 -0.87 -8.86
C GLU A 11 -27.43 -1.76 -7.59
N GLY A 12 -27.87 -1.22 -6.44
CA GLY A 12 -27.79 -1.88 -5.12
C GLY A 12 -26.72 -1.31 -4.18
N GLU A 13 -26.69 -1.77 -2.92
CA GLU A 13 -25.70 -1.36 -1.91
C GLU A 13 -24.87 -2.55 -1.44
N ALA A 14 -23.56 -2.51 -1.69
CA ALA A 14 -22.58 -3.30 -0.94
C ALA A 14 -21.45 -2.42 -0.39
N TYR A 15 -21.12 -1.30 -1.05
CA TYR A 15 -20.39 -0.15 -0.51
C TYR A 15 -20.86 1.10 -1.27
N ALA A 16 -21.15 2.21 -0.57
CA ALA A 16 -21.55 3.48 -1.18
C ALA A 16 -20.39 4.04 -2.03
N ARG A 17 -20.32 3.62 -3.29
CA ARG A 17 -19.25 3.99 -4.20
C ARG A 17 -19.43 5.43 -4.66
N GLN A 18 -18.48 6.28 -4.29
CA GLN A 18 -18.39 7.66 -4.78
C GLN A 18 -17.57 7.73 -6.08
N THR A 19 -17.53 8.91 -6.70
CA THR A 19 -16.72 9.19 -7.90
C THR A 19 -15.71 10.31 -7.62
N GLY A 20 -14.72 10.45 -8.50
CA GLY A 20 -13.66 11.45 -8.37
C GLY A 20 -12.90 11.35 -7.05
N CYS A 21 -12.56 12.49 -6.45
CA CYS A 21 -11.80 12.57 -5.19
C CYS A 21 -12.52 11.84 -4.04
N ALA A 22 -13.85 11.94 -3.99
CA ALA A 22 -14.65 11.36 -2.92
C ALA A 22 -14.62 9.82 -2.91
N ALA A 23 -14.28 9.18 -4.02
CA ALA A 23 -14.15 7.71 -4.10
C ALA A 23 -13.16 7.17 -3.05
N CYS A 24 -12.07 7.90 -2.81
CA CYS A 24 -11.03 7.48 -1.86
C CYS A 24 -11.01 8.36 -0.60
N HIS A 25 -11.28 9.66 -0.75
CA HIS A 25 -11.05 10.61 0.33
C HIS A 25 -12.28 10.88 1.23
N SER A 26 -13.46 10.38 0.88
CA SER A 26 -14.67 10.56 1.70
C SER A 26 -14.90 9.33 2.59
N ILE A 27 -14.76 9.51 3.90
CA ILE A 27 -14.94 8.45 4.92
C ILE A 27 -16.19 8.66 5.79
N GLY A 28 -17.24 9.28 5.25
CA GLY A 28 -18.53 9.48 5.93
C GLY A 28 -18.76 10.86 6.55
N GLU A 29 -17.77 11.77 6.44
CA GLU A 29 -17.89 13.17 6.83
C GLU A 29 -17.77 14.08 5.60
N HIS A 30 -18.27 15.31 5.68
CA HIS A 30 -18.06 16.33 4.63
C HIS A 30 -16.65 16.92 4.70
N LYS A 31 -15.63 16.05 4.61
CA LYS A 31 -14.22 16.37 4.69
C LYS A 31 -13.42 15.33 3.90
N LEU A 32 -12.40 15.80 3.17
CA LEU A 32 -11.43 14.91 2.53
C LEU A 32 -10.41 14.43 3.56
N SER A 33 -10.15 13.12 3.55
CA SER A 33 -9.18 12.46 4.43
C SER A 33 -8.13 11.72 3.62
N THR A 34 -6.90 11.68 4.15
CA THR A 34 -5.78 10.85 3.67
C THR A 34 -5.59 9.59 4.52
N ALA A 35 -6.42 9.40 5.55
CA ALA A 35 -6.60 8.14 6.26
C ALA A 35 -7.61 7.28 5.49
N ILE A 36 -7.13 6.60 4.45
CA ILE A 36 -7.96 5.85 3.48
C ILE A 36 -7.85 4.36 3.79
N PRO A 37 -8.91 3.71 4.33
CA PRO A 37 -8.88 2.29 4.61
C PRO A 37 -8.96 1.47 3.32
N TYR A 38 -8.49 0.21 3.35
CA TYR A 38 -8.54 -0.69 2.18
C TYR A 38 -9.95 -0.91 1.62
N THR A 39 -11.00 -0.73 2.44
CA THR A 39 -12.40 -0.88 2.01
C THR A 39 -12.77 0.12 0.92
N GLN A 40 -12.16 1.32 0.88
CA GLN A 40 -12.34 2.26 -0.22
C GLN A 40 -11.77 1.70 -1.52
N CYS A 41 -10.62 1.03 -1.46
CA CYS A 41 -10.01 0.36 -2.60
C CYS A 41 -10.88 -0.84 -3.03
N ASN A 42 -11.32 -1.65 -2.07
CA ASN A 42 -12.14 -2.85 -2.29
C ASN A 42 -13.60 -2.58 -2.66
N ALA A 43 -14.03 -1.32 -2.68
CA ALA A 43 -15.25 -0.91 -3.37
C ALA A 43 -15.17 -1.21 -4.88
N CYS A 44 -13.95 -1.24 -5.45
CA CYS A 44 -13.69 -1.54 -6.86
C CYS A 44 -12.73 -2.72 -7.07
N HIS A 45 -11.65 -2.81 -6.29
CA HIS A 45 -10.64 -3.87 -6.35
C HIS A 45 -11.07 -5.11 -5.57
N ASN A 46 -10.48 -6.25 -5.90
CA ASN A 46 -10.76 -7.55 -5.24
C ASN A 46 -12.25 -7.95 -5.24
N ARG A 47 -13.07 -7.37 -6.12
CA ARG A 47 -14.54 -7.55 -6.18
C ARG A 47 -14.99 -8.79 -6.97
N GLY A 48 -14.08 -9.43 -7.68
CA GLY A 48 -14.39 -10.53 -8.60
C GLY A 48 -13.32 -10.70 -9.68
N ASN A 49 -13.50 -11.67 -10.56
CA ASN A 49 -12.58 -11.99 -11.64
C ASN A 49 -13.24 -11.80 -13.00
N TYR A 50 -12.43 -11.54 -14.02
CA TYR A 50 -12.93 -11.54 -15.39
C TYR A 50 -12.93 -12.98 -15.94
N ASP A 51 -14.09 -13.45 -16.38
CA ASP A 51 -14.19 -14.68 -17.16
C ASP A 51 -13.84 -14.37 -18.62
N LEU A 52 -12.69 -14.85 -19.06
CA LEU A 52 -12.19 -14.63 -20.42
C LEU A 52 -13.00 -15.39 -21.49
N ARG A 53 -13.73 -16.45 -21.13
CA ARG A 53 -14.57 -17.22 -22.06
C ARG A 53 -15.91 -16.54 -22.26
N ALA A 54 -16.55 -16.16 -21.16
CA ALA A 54 -17.83 -15.47 -21.18
C ALA A 54 -17.68 -13.97 -21.50
N MET A 55 -16.45 -13.44 -21.46
CA MET A 55 -16.13 -12.02 -21.61
C MET A 55 -16.90 -11.14 -20.61
N THR A 56 -17.13 -11.64 -19.40
CA THR A 56 -17.91 -10.97 -18.36
C THR A 56 -17.15 -10.92 -17.03
N PHE A 57 -17.44 -9.91 -16.22
CA PHE A 57 -16.92 -9.83 -14.86
C PHE A 57 -17.81 -10.65 -13.92
N VAL A 58 -17.21 -11.61 -13.23
CA VAL A 58 -17.87 -12.46 -12.24
C VAL A 58 -17.51 -11.94 -10.85
N GLU A 59 -18.51 -11.44 -10.13
CA GLU A 59 -18.31 -10.97 -8.75
C GLU A 59 -17.92 -12.12 -7.82
N ARG A 60 -17.14 -11.80 -6.80
CA ARG A 60 -16.88 -12.74 -5.70
C ARG A 60 -18.21 -13.02 -4.99
N ALA A 61 -18.46 -14.29 -4.66
CA ALA A 61 -19.70 -14.74 -4.02
C ALA A 61 -19.54 -15.03 -2.52
N ASP A 62 -18.32 -14.91 -1.99
CA ASP A 62 -18.03 -15.14 -0.58
C ASP A 62 -18.36 -13.91 0.27
N HIS A 63 -18.69 -14.18 1.53
CA HIS A 63 -19.05 -13.17 2.53
C HIS A 63 -18.04 -13.24 3.68
N PRO A 64 -16.83 -12.69 3.47
CA PRO A 64 -15.75 -12.78 4.43
C PRO A 64 -16.12 -12.06 5.73
N THR A 65 -15.78 -12.67 6.86
CA THR A 65 -15.99 -12.06 8.19
C THR A 65 -14.68 -11.59 8.81
N LYS A 66 -13.54 -12.06 8.28
CA LYS A 66 -12.20 -11.65 8.70
C LYS A 66 -11.57 -10.80 7.62
N ARG A 67 -10.77 -9.81 8.05
CA ARG A 67 -9.98 -8.96 7.15
C ARG A 67 -9.16 -9.76 6.14
N VAL A 68 -8.48 -10.82 6.56
CA VAL A 68 -7.62 -11.64 5.67
C VAL A 68 -8.40 -12.30 4.51
N GLU A 69 -9.66 -12.62 4.74
CA GLU A 69 -10.57 -13.20 3.76
C GLU A 69 -11.19 -12.09 2.88
N ASP A 70 -11.40 -10.88 3.42
CA ASP A 70 -12.00 -9.74 2.71
C ASP A 70 -11.01 -8.95 1.85
N TYR A 71 -9.74 -8.87 2.29
CA TYR A 71 -8.74 -7.98 1.71
C TYR A 71 -8.36 -8.35 0.28
N TYR A 72 -8.03 -9.63 0.06
CA TYR A 72 -7.73 -10.19 -1.26
C TYR A 72 -8.68 -11.33 -1.60
N GLN A 73 -8.73 -11.71 -2.87
CA GLN A 73 -9.50 -12.86 -3.29
C GLN A 73 -8.91 -14.18 -2.77
N PRO A 74 -9.74 -15.22 -2.60
CA PRO A 74 -9.30 -16.52 -2.08
C PRO A 74 -8.19 -17.23 -2.88
N ILE A 75 -7.86 -16.78 -4.09
CA ILE A 75 -6.78 -17.37 -4.90
C ILE A 75 -5.44 -16.62 -4.77
N ALA A 76 -5.43 -15.43 -4.17
CA ALA A 76 -4.23 -14.60 -4.08
C ALA A 76 -3.23 -15.21 -3.08
N GLN A 77 -1.94 -15.18 -3.39
CA GLN A 77 -0.88 -15.38 -2.42
C GLN A 77 -0.42 -14.03 -1.88
N PHE A 78 -0.20 -13.96 -0.58
CA PHE A 78 0.25 -12.74 0.09
C PHE A 78 0.92 -13.08 1.43
N THR A 79 1.72 -12.15 1.91
CA THR A 79 2.40 -12.15 3.21
C THR A 79 1.58 -11.44 4.27
N ARG A 80 2.01 -11.52 5.53
CA ARG A 80 1.35 -10.86 6.65
C ARG A 80 1.23 -9.35 6.46
N CYS A 81 2.29 -8.66 6.04
CA CYS A 81 2.23 -7.20 5.90
C CYS A 81 1.23 -6.76 4.82
N GLU A 82 1.12 -7.50 3.71
CA GLU A 82 0.27 -7.15 2.57
C GLU A 82 -1.23 -7.08 2.92
N TYR A 83 -1.71 -7.84 3.91
CA TYR A 83 -3.12 -7.77 4.34
C TYR A 83 -3.33 -7.07 5.68
N THR A 84 -2.30 -6.91 6.52
CA THR A 84 -2.44 -6.15 7.79
C THR A 84 -2.33 -4.65 7.58
N LEU A 85 -1.54 -4.22 6.60
CA LEU A 85 -1.47 -2.83 6.15
C LEU A 85 -2.71 -2.49 5.29
N ASP A 86 -3.02 -1.20 5.16
CA ASP A 86 -3.98 -0.72 4.16
C ASP A 86 -3.28 -0.40 2.84
N CYS A 87 -4.02 -0.40 1.72
CA CYS A 87 -3.40 -0.27 0.40
C CYS A 87 -2.53 0.99 0.28
N VAL A 88 -2.94 2.11 0.90
CA VAL A 88 -2.21 3.40 0.88
C VAL A 88 -0.91 3.39 1.67
N ASP A 89 -0.67 2.38 2.49
CA ASP A 89 0.59 2.22 3.21
C ASP A 89 1.74 1.85 2.25
N CYS A 90 1.44 1.03 1.23
CA CYS A 90 2.40 0.65 0.18
C CYS A 90 2.20 1.46 -1.11
N HIS A 91 0.96 1.68 -1.54
CA HIS A 91 0.65 2.47 -2.73
C HIS A 91 0.71 3.95 -2.42
N THR A 92 1.75 4.59 -2.93
CA THR A 92 2.02 6.00 -2.67
C THR A 92 1.06 6.92 -3.44
N ARG A 93 1.16 8.24 -3.23
CA ARG A 93 0.30 9.20 -3.93
C ARG A 93 0.54 9.15 -5.45
N ALA A 94 1.79 9.00 -5.87
CA ALA A 94 2.14 8.99 -7.28
C ALA A 94 1.78 7.66 -7.94
N GLU A 95 1.87 6.53 -7.22
CA GLU A 95 1.34 5.25 -7.73
C GLU A 95 -0.19 5.28 -7.89
N ALA A 96 -0.91 5.78 -6.88
CA ALA A 96 -2.37 5.71 -6.85
C ALA A 96 -3.06 6.82 -7.67
N MET A 97 -2.51 8.03 -7.68
CA MET A 97 -3.10 9.20 -8.35
C MET A 97 -2.45 9.53 -9.69
N GLY A 98 -1.31 8.89 -10.00
CA GLY A 98 -0.48 9.20 -11.16
C GLY A 98 0.68 10.14 -10.85
N ASP A 99 1.78 9.96 -11.58
CA ASP A 99 2.98 10.80 -11.52
C ASP A 99 3.01 11.87 -12.63
N GLY A 100 2.02 11.87 -13.52
CA GLY A 100 1.93 12.80 -14.66
C GLY A 100 2.48 12.24 -15.97
N ASP A 101 3.07 11.04 -15.93
CA ASP A 101 3.61 10.36 -17.10
C ASP A 101 2.69 9.24 -17.62
N LEU A 102 2.84 8.89 -18.89
CA LEU A 102 2.16 7.76 -19.51
C LEU A 102 3.00 6.49 -19.34
N HIS A 103 2.38 5.48 -18.74
CA HIS A 103 3.00 4.18 -18.49
C HIS A 103 2.36 3.10 -19.36
N ALA A 104 3.15 2.16 -19.86
CA ALA A 104 2.66 1.09 -20.73
C ALA A 104 1.85 0.03 -19.96
N SER A 105 2.16 -0.14 -18.67
CA SER A 105 1.51 -1.10 -17.80
C SER A 105 1.43 -0.62 -16.34
N GLN A 106 0.58 -1.25 -15.55
CA GLN A 106 0.52 -1.00 -14.09
C GLN A 106 1.84 -1.34 -13.39
N LYS A 107 2.61 -2.31 -13.93
CA LYS A 107 3.90 -2.71 -13.39
C LYS A 107 4.92 -1.57 -13.48
N ASP A 108 4.84 -0.73 -14.50
CA ASP A 108 5.76 0.40 -14.69
C ASP A 108 5.47 1.55 -13.69
N VAL A 109 4.24 1.59 -13.16
CA VAL A 109 3.81 2.53 -12.13
C VAL A 109 4.16 2.03 -10.73
N GLN A 110 4.19 0.71 -10.49
CA GLN A 110 4.47 0.13 -9.17
C GLN A 110 5.98 0.03 -8.91
N TYR A 111 6.48 0.80 -7.96
CA TYR A 111 7.88 0.81 -7.52
C TYR A 111 8.06 0.54 -6.03
N THR A 112 6.99 0.63 -5.24
CA THR A 112 7.03 0.21 -3.83
C THR A 112 6.99 -1.31 -3.76
N GLN A 113 8.08 -1.89 -3.26
CA GLN A 113 8.31 -3.33 -3.23
C GLN A 113 8.78 -3.73 -1.82
N CYS A 114 8.92 -5.05 -1.57
CA CYS A 114 9.46 -5.55 -0.31
C CYS A 114 10.83 -4.91 0.03
N LYS A 115 11.69 -4.74 -0.99
CA LYS A 115 13.00 -4.08 -0.86
C LYS A 115 12.93 -2.61 -0.45
N THR A 116 11.81 -1.93 -0.70
CA THR A 116 11.64 -0.53 -0.28
C THR A 116 11.63 -0.40 1.23
N CYS A 117 11.00 -1.37 1.92
CA CYS A 117 10.96 -1.40 3.38
C CYS A 117 12.08 -2.24 3.98
N HIS A 118 12.41 -3.39 3.38
CA HIS A 118 13.35 -4.34 3.98
C HIS A 118 14.77 -4.28 3.40
N GLY A 119 14.98 -3.59 2.29
CA GLY A 119 16.24 -3.65 1.55
C GLY A 119 16.43 -5.00 0.90
N THR A 120 17.67 -5.32 0.56
CA THR A 120 18.09 -6.59 -0.01
C THR A 120 19.08 -7.28 0.93
N LEU A 121 19.71 -8.36 0.48
CA LEU A 121 20.79 -9.01 1.21
C LEU A 121 22.07 -8.16 1.28
N THR A 122 22.24 -7.23 0.34
CA THR A 122 23.46 -6.46 0.17
C THR A 122 23.26 -4.96 0.36
N GLU A 123 22.02 -4.48 0.39
CA GLU A 123 21.69 -3.06 0.50
C GLU A 123 20.60 -2.85 1.54
N LEU A 124 20.77 -1.84 2.39
CA LEU A 124 19.71 -1.39 3.29
C LEU A 124 18.64 -0.61 2.50
N PRO A 125 17.41 -0.49 3.05
CA PRO A 125 16.39 0.43 2.53
C PRO A 125 16.95 1.83 2.27
N LEU A 126 16.46 2.48 1.22
CA LEU A 126 16.79 3.88 0.97
C LEU A 126 16.14 4.74 2.05
N THR A 127 16.91 5.67 2.60
CA THR A 127 16.47 6.56 3.67
C THR A 127 16.86 8.00 3.39
N LYS A 128 16.14 8.92 4.02
CA LYS A 128 16.40 10.35 3.97
C LYS A 128 16.19 10.96 5.35
N THR A 129 17.16 11.74 5.81
CA THR A 129 16.99 12.59 6.98
C THR A 129 16.29 13.89 6.57
N LEU A 130 15.22 14.25 7.28
CA LEU A 130 14.43 15.44 7.00
C LEU A 130 15.15 16.68 7.55
N THR A 131 15.86 17.39 6.67
CA THR A 131 16.61 18.61 7.03
C THR A 131 15.97 19.89 6.49
N ASP A 132 15.11 19.81 5.48
CA ASP A 132 14.37 20.94 4.93
C ASP A 132 12.97 21.02 5.56
N PRO A 133 12.61 22.10 6.27
CA PRO A 133 11.27 22.26 6.84
C PRO A 133 10.16 22.31 5.78
N ASN A 134 10.47 22.55 4.51
CA ASN A 134 9.51 22.57 3.41
C ASN A 134 9.36 21.22 2.70
N ASP A 135 9.98 20.16 3.20
CA ASP A 135 9.86 18.83 2.62
C ASP A 135 8.38 18.39 2.55
N ILE A 136 8.01 17.77 1.43
CA ILE A 136 6.65 17.29 1.20
C ILE A 136 6.21 16.25 2.25
N ALA A 137 7.15 15.54 2.88
CA ALA A 137 6.88 14.62 3.99
C ALA A 137 6.14 15.32 5.14
N PHE A 138 6.56 16.53 5.51
CA PHE A 138 5.90 17.32 6.56
C PHE A 138 4.47 17.71 6.16
N ARG A 139 4.26 18.11 4.91
CA ARG A 139 2.91 18.42 4.40
C ARG A 139 2.02 17.18 4.41
N MET A 140 2.55 16.02 4.03
CA MET A 140 1.79 14.77 4.04
C MET A 140 1.43 14.32 5.46
N ALA A 141 2.38 14.37 6.40
CA ALA A 141 2.13 14.10 7.81
C ALA A 141 1.15 15.11 8.44
N GLN A 142 1.16 16.38 8.01
CA GLN A 142 0.17 17.36 8.46
C GLN A 142 -1.24 17.00 7.98
N LEU A 143 -1.39 16.53 6.73
CA LEU A 143 -2.68 16.10 6.19
C LEU A 143 -3.19 14.81 6.83
N ASN A 144 -2.29 13.96 7.33
CA ASN A 144 -2.60 12.75 8.07
C ASN A 144 -1.79 12.68 9.38
N PRO A 145 -2.25 13.31 10.47
CA PRO A 145 -1.46 13.51 11.69
C PRO A 145 -1.36 12.25 12.58
N ILE A 146 -1.21 11.06 11.97
CA ILE A 146 -0.92 9.81 12.68
C ILE A 146 0.52 9.73 13.17
N VAL A 147 1.43 10.48 12.54
CA VAL A 147 2.84 10.59 12.91
C VAL A 147 3.19 12.05 13.15
N ASN A 148 3.94 12.29 14.22
CA ASN A 148 4.47 13.61 14.51
C ASN A 148 5.90 13.75 13.96
N LEU A 149 6.06 13.89 12.65
CA LEU A 149 7.39 14.06 12.02
C LEU A 149 8.07 15.36 12.49
N GLN A 150 9.37 15.26 12.80
CA GLN A 150 10.21 16.38 13.22
C GLN A 150 11.40 16.55 12.27
N LEU A 151 12.00 17.75 12.27
CA LEU A 151 13.30 17.95 11.64
C LEU A 151 14.35 17.07 12.31
N GLY A 152 15.18 16.43 11.50
CA GLY A 152 16.16 15.44 11.93
C GLY A 152 15.65 14.00 11.96
N ASP A 153 14.34 13.77 11.84
CA ASP A 153 13.81 12.40 11.67
C ASP A 153 14.38 11.79 10.37
N THR A 154 14.73 10.51 10.43
CA THR A 154 15.15 9.75 9.25
C THR A 154 14.05 8.77 8.87
N ILE A 155 13.58 8.88 7.64
CA ILE A 155 12.45 8.11 7.10
C ILE A 155 12.89 7.29 5.90
N LEU A 156 12.10 6.30 5.52
CA LEU A 156 12.31 5.56 4.28
C LEU A 156 11.86 6.40 3.07
N VAL A 157 12.53 6.17 1.94
CA VAL A 157 12.14 6.74 0.65
C VAL A 157 12.09 5.66 -0.42
N THR A 158 11.22 5.84 -1.40
CA THR A 158 11.17 4.94 -2.55
C THR A 158 12.35 5.18 -3.48
N GLU A 159 12.56 4.28 -4.45
CA GLU A 159 13.60 4.46 -5.49
C GLU A 159 13.37 5.69 -6.38
N LYS A 160 12.12 6.19 -6.45
CA LYS A 160 11.77 7.47 -7.10
C LYS A 160 11.96 8.69 -6.17
N GLY A 161 12.46 8.49 -4.95
CA GLY A 161 12.67 9.55 -3.95
C GLY A 161 11.40 10.02 -3.25
N GLU A 162 10.30 9.29 -3.35
CA GLU A 162 9.06 9.64 -2.66
C GLU A 162 9.14 9.25 -1.18
N PRO A 163 8.80 10.16 -0.24
CA PRO A 163 8.94 9.87 1.18
C PRO A 163 7.81 8.98 1.69
N LEU A 164 8.19 7.89 2.35
CA LEU A 164 7.30 7.08 3.18
C LEU A 164 7.19 7.74 4.56
N TRP A 165 6.50 8.87 4.60
CA TRP A 165 6.42 9.78 5.75
C TRP A 165 5.88 9.14 7.04
N ASN A 166 5.21 7.99 6.96
CA ASN A 166 4.71 7.24 8.11
C ASN A 166 5.70 6.19 8.64
N THR A 167 6.99 6.29 8.27
CA THR A 167 8.06 5.38 8.70
C THR A 167 9.18 6.14 9.40
N ARG A 168 9.97 5.45 10.24
CA ARG A 168 11.23 5.99 10.77
C ARG A 168 12.28 4.92 10.95
N VAL A 169 13.54 5.35 10.89
CA VAL A 169 14.70 4.57 11.34
C VAL A 169 14.89 4.76 12.84
N LEU A 170 14.98 3.66 13.57
CA LEU A 170 15.19 3.65 15.01
C LEU A 170 16.70 3.64 15.35
N PRO A 171 17.10 4.07 16.57
CA PRO A 171 18.50 4.13 16.97
C PRO A 171 19.26 2.79 16.93
N ASP A 172 18.55 1.67 17.02
CA ASP A 172 19.11 0.32 16.96
C ASP A 172 19.26 -0.21 15.51
N GLY A 173 18.93 0.60 14.50
CA GLY A 173 18.97 0.23 13.10
C GLY A 173 17.76 -0.57 12.61
N THR A 174 16.75 -0.78 13.47
CA THR A 174 15.44 -1.29 13.03
C THR A 174 14.57 -0.14 12.53
N TYR A 175 13.37 -0.48 12.05
CA TYR A 175 12.46 0.49 11.47
C TYR A 175 11.09 0.39 12.12
N GLU A 176 10.43 1.53 12.24
CA GLU A 176 9.02 1.62 12.62
C GLU A 176 8.17 2.14 11.47
N MET A 177 6.89 1.81 11.54
CA MET A 177 5.85 2.32 10.66
C MET A 177 4.52 2.42 11.39
N ILE A 178 3.75 3.46 11.09
CA ILE A 178 2.38 3.61 11.59
C ILE A 178 1.40 3.53 10.42
N GLY A 179 0.41 2.64 10.49
CA GLY A 179 -0.59 2.48 9.43
C GLY A 179 -1.42 3.74 9.23
N LYS A 180 -1.49 4.24 8.00
CA LYS A 180 -2.05 5.56 7.64
C LYS A 180 -3.53 5.71 7.96
N ALA A 181 -4.29 4.63 7.97
CA ALA A 181 -5.71 4.65 8.32
C ALA A 181 -6.02 3.90 9.63
N THR A 182 -5.25 2.86 9.96
CA THR A 182 -5.48 2.06 11.18
C THR A 182 -4.83 2.63 12.43
N SER A 183 -3.83 3.52 12.29
CA SER A 183 -2.92 3.94 13.37
C SER A 183 -2.17 2.80 14.05
N GLN A 184 -2.16 1.60 13.45
CA GLN A 184 -1.48 0.46 14.01
C GLN A 184 0.04 0.67 13.94
N TYR A 185 0.73 0.37 15.03
CA TYR A 185 2.18 0.44 15.13
C TYR A 185 2.83 -0.86 14.65
N PHE A 186 3.83 -0.73 13.78
CA PHE A 186 4.61 -1.84 13.24
C PHE A 186 6.09 -1.58 13.43
N THR A 187 6.84 -2.65 13.67
CA THR A 187 8.30 -2.64 13.64
C THR A 187 8.78 -3.73 12.69
N PHE A 188 9.84 -3.46 11.95
CA PHE A 188 10.43 -4.42 11.03
C PHE A 188 11.96 -4.30 10.97
N ARG A 189 12.58 -5.33 10.39
CA ARG A 189 14.03 -5.47 10.27
C ARG A 189 14.43 -5.50 8.80
N PRO A 190 15.66 -5.08 8.47
CA PRO A 190 16.18 -5.26 7.13
C PRO A 190 16.38 -6.75 6.81
N VAL A 191 16.41 -7.09 5.51
CA VAL A 191 16.78 -8.41 5.01
C VAL A 191 18.27 -8.66 5.23
N MET A 192 19.11 -7.63 5.10
CA MET A 192 20.54 -7.70 5.41
C MET A 192 20.76 -8.23 6.84
N GLY A 193 21.50 -9.33 6.95
CA GLY A 193 21.79 -9.96 8.24
C GLY A 193 20.63 -10.72 8.88
N SER A 194 19.50 -10.90 8.19
CA SER A 194 18.34 -11.67 8.70
C SER A 194 18.53 -13.19 8.66
N GLY A 195 19.54 -13.68 7.95
CA GLY A 195 19.72 -15.11 7.66
C GLY A 195 18.93 -15.58 6.44
N CYS A 196 18.29 -14.68 5.69
CA CYS A 196 17.68 -15.00 4.41
C CYS A 196 18.72 -15.64 3.46
N THR A 197 18.36 -16.80 2.90
CA THR A 197 19.24 -17.63 2.05
C THR A 197 18.95 -17.48 0.56
N GLN A 198 18.04 -16.58 0.20
CA GLN A 198 17.63 -16.35 -1.17
C GLN A 198 18.78 -15.74 -2.00
N ASN A 199 18.73 -15.89 -3.34
CA ASN A 199 19.80 -15.45 -4.25
C ASN A 199 20.06 -13.91 -4.17
N GLY A 200 19.07 -13.12 -3.76
CA GLY A 200 19.17 -11.66 -3.67
C GLY A 200 19.11 -10.94 -5.03
N ALA A 201 19.42 -11.65 -6.13
CA ALA A 201 19.26 -11.13 -7.50
C ALA A 201 17.79 -11.02 -7.92
N ASP A 202 16.94 -11.93 -7.46
CA ASP A 202 15.48 -11.83 -7.61
C ASP A 202 14.91 -11.19 -6.34
N GLN A 203 14.18 -10.09 -6.51
CA GLN A 203 13.48 -9.36 -5.45
C GLN A 203 11.98 -9.23 -5.76
N SER A 204 11.47 -10.14 -6.59
CA SER A 204 10.03 -10.26 -6.83
C SER A 204 9.30 -10.72 -5.57
N SER A 205 8.05 -10.29 -5.44
CA SER A 205 7.18 -10.72 -4.34
C SER A 205 7.01 -12.24 -4.32
N ALA A 206 6.93 -12.89 -5.48
CA ALA A 206 6.82 -14.34 -5.61
C ALA A 206 7.97 -15.07 -4.89
N TYR A 207 9.19 -14.56 -4.98
CA TYR A 207 10.32 -15.17 -4.28
C TYR A 207 10.18 -15.00 -2.77
N CYS A 208 9.83 -13.81 -2.28
CA CYS A 208 9.57 -13.59 -0.85
C CYS A 208 8.40 -14.45 -0.33
N HIS A 209 7.37 -14.67 -1.15
CA HIS A 209 6.20 -15.50 -0.81
C HIS A 209 6.57 -16.96 -0.53
N GLU A 210 7.66 -17.49 -1.08
CA GLU A 210 8.10 -18.87 -0.79
C GLU A 210 8.30 -19.15 0.70
N CYS A 211 8.68 -18.14 1.49
CA CYS A 211 8.91 -18.28 2.94
C CYS A 211 7.98 -17.40 3.80
N HIS A 212 7.36 -16.36 3.21
CA HIS A 212 6.55 -15.40 3.94
C HIS A 212 5.05 -15.45 3.62
N ALA A 213 4.62 -16.32 2.69
CA ALA A 213 3.21 -16.48 2.39
C ALA A 213 2.42 -16.90 3.64
N VAL A 214 1.22 -16.34 3.77
CA VAL A 214 0.27 -16.72 4.81
C VAL A 214 -0.19 -18.15 4.55
N GLU A 215 0.01 -19.03 5.54
CA GLU A 215 -0.61 -20.36 5.56
C GLU A 215 -2.12 -20.21 5.73
N ARG A 216 -2.88 -20.98 4.96
CA ARG A 216 -4.35 -20.97 4.94
C ARG A 216 -4.93 -22.30 5.36
#